data_AF-A0A7C5G709-F1
#
_entry.id   AF-A0A7C5G709-F1
#
_cell.length_a   1.000
_cell.length_b   1.000
_cell.length_c   1.000
_cell.angle_alpha   90.00
_cell.angle_beta   90.00
_cell.angle_gamma   90.00
#
_symmetry.space_group_name_H-M   'P 1'
#
loop_
_entity.id
_entity.type
_entity.pdbx_description
1 polymer ?
#
loop_
_entity_poly.entity_id
_entity_poly.type
_entity_poly.pdbx_seq_one_letter_code
_entity_poly.pdbx_strand_id
1 'polypeptide(L)' 'MTQELHIVGGGLAGSEAAWQAARIGVPVVLHEMRPQVETFAHQTGNLAEMVCSNSCRSDDSEQNAVGLLHW' A
#
# COMPACT_ATOMS: atom_id res chain seq x y z
N MET A 1 -8.35 3.22 -27.12
CA MET A 1 -7.47 2.46 -26.21
C MET A 1 -7.63 3.09 -24.84
N THR A 2 -8.20 2.38 -23.88
CA THR A 2 -8.16 2.81 -22.47
C THR A 2 -6.73 2.57 -21.99
N GLN A 3 -5.99 3.64 -21.68
CA GLN A 3 -4.69 3.48 -21.02
C GLN A 3 -4.95 3.03 -19.58
N GLU A 4 -4.58 1.79 -19.27
CA GLU A 4 -4.62 1.26 -17.92
C GLU A 4 -3.43 1.82 -17.11
N LEU A 5 -3.66 2.14 -15.84
CA LEU A 5 -2.60 2.54 -14.92
C LEU A 5 -1.93 1.29 -14.36
N HIS A 6 -0.66 1.11 -14.68
CA HIS A 6 0.15 0.02 -14.12
C HIS A 6 0.87 0.48 -12.85
N ILE A 7 0.71 -0.27 -11.77
CA ILE A 7 1.39 -0.04 -10.49
C ILE A 7 2.24 -1.26 -10.18
N VAL A 8 3.53 -1.05 -9.89
CA VAL A 8 4.48 -2.14 -9.61
C VAL A 8 4.82 -2.13 -8.13
N GLY A 9 4.45 -3.21 -7.45
CA GLY A 9 4.62 -3.42 -6.01
C GLY A 9 3.31 -3.28 -5.24
N GLY A 10 2.91 -4.34 -4.52
CA GLY A 10 1.71 -4.44 -3.71
C GLY A 10 1.91 -4.12 -2.23
N GLY A 11 2.89 -3.28 -1.89
CA GLY A 11 3.08 -2.76 -0.52
C GLY A 11 2.02 -1.73 -0.12
N LEU A 12 2.19 -1.07 1.04
CA LEU A 12 1.27 -0.03 1.51
C LEU A 12 1.02 1.07 0.45
N ALA A 13 2.09 1.62 -0.13
CA ALA A 13 1.98 2.69 -1.12
C ALA A 13 1.29 2.24 -2.42
N GLY A 14 1.65 1.07 -2.95
CA GLY A 14 1.06 0.58 -4.21
C GLY A 14 -0.39 0.16 -4.06
N SER A 15 -0.75 -0.40 -2.90
CA SER A 15 -2.14 -0.76 -2.57
C SER A 15 -3.02 0.48 -2.45
N GLU A 16 -2.54 1.52 -1.75
CA GLU A 16 -3.26 2.79 -1.62
C GLU A 16 -3.39 3.50 -2.98
N ALA A 17 -2.32 3.55 -3.78
CA ALA A 17 -2.35 4.14 -5.11
C ALA A 17 -3.34 3.40 -6.04
N ALA A 18 -3.36 2.07 -6.00
CA ALA A 18 -4.31 1.26 -6.77
C ALA A 18 -5.75 1.52 -6.33
N TRP A 19 -5.99 1.58 -5.03
CA TRP A 19 -7.31 1.84 -4.47
C TRP A 19 -7.82 3.23 -4.83
N GLN A 20 -7.01 4.28 -4.66
CA GLN A 20 -7.39 5.65 -5.01
C GLN A 20 -7.68 5.79 -6.50
N ALA A 21 -6.82 5.25 -7.38
CA ALA A 21 -7.01 5.30 -8.82
C ALA A 21 -8.28 4.53 -9.25
N ALA A 22 -8.50 3.33 -8.71
CA ALA A 22 -9.72 2.56 -8.98
C ALA A 22 -10.98 3.29 -8.50
N ARG A 23 -10.93 3.95 -7.33
CA ARG A 23 -12.06 4.73 -6.79
C ARG A 23 -12.49 5.91 -7.66
N ILE A 24 -11.56 6.52 -8.38
CA ILE A 24 -11.86 7.60 -9.33
C ILE A 24 -12.17 7.09 -10.75
N GLY A 25 -12.30 5.77 -10.93
CA GLY A 25 -12.72 5.15 -12.19
C GLY A 25 -11.58 4.90 -13.18
N VAL A 26 -10.32 4.99 -12.75
CA VAL A 26 -9.17 4.64 -13.61
C VAL A 26 -9.00 3.11 -13.60
N PRO A 27 -8.94 2.44 -14.76
CA PRO A 27 -8.57 1.03 -14.83
C PRO A 27 -7.14 0.81 -14.32
N VAL A 28 -6.96 -0.08 -13.36
CA VAL A 28 -5.66 -0.34 -12.72
C VAL A 28 -5.23 -1.79 -12.89
N VAL A 29 -3.96 -1.99 -13.18
CA VAL A 29 -3.27 -3.27 -13.07
C VAL A 29 -2.20 -3.16 -11.98
N LEU A 30 -2.38 -3.88 -10.88
CA LEU A 30 -1.41 -3.95 -9.78
C LEU A 30 -0.57 -5.22 -9.92
N HIS A 31 0.75 -5.03 -10.06
CA HIS A 31 1.72 -6.11 -10.15
C HIS A 31 2.36 -6.37 -8.79
N GLU A 32 2.29 -7.59 -8.30
CA GLU A 32 2.98 -8.04 -7.09
C GLU A 32 3.69 -9.37 -7.38
N MET A 33 4.96 -9.46 -6.96
CA MET A 33 5.77 -10.66 -7.21
C MET A 33 5.41 -11.80 -6.25
N ARG A 34 4.90 -11.46 -5.06
CA ARG A 34 4.42 -12.42 -4.06
C ARG A 34 3.05 -12.98 -4.46
N PRO A 35 2.73 -14.25 -4.11
CA PRO A 35 3.54 -15.18 -3.32
C PRO A 35 4.58 -15.98 -4.15
N GLN A 36 4.69 -15.74 -5.46
CA GLN A 36 5.58 -16.56 -6.31
C GLN A 36 7.07 -16.30 -6.02
N VAL A 37 7.41 -15.04 -5.72
CA VAL A 37 8.74 -14.63 -5.28
C VAL A 37 8.58 -13.95 -3.92
N GLU A 38 8.94 -14.65 -2.86
CA GLU A 38 8.87 -14.15 -1.49
C GLU A 38 10.18 -13.51 -1.02
N THR A 39 10.11 -12.78 0.09
CA THR A 39 11.29 -12.31 0.81
C THR A 39 11.22 -12.77 2.25
N PHE A 40 12.35 -12.79 2.96
CA PHE A 40 12.43 -13.22 4.35
C PHE A 40 11.58 -12.38 5.32
N ALA A 41 11.13 -11.20 4.91
CA ALA A 41 10.36 -10.28 5.73
C ALA A 41 8.85 -10.55 5.67
N HIS A 42 8.36 -11.14 4.57
CA HIS A 42 6.93 -11.37 4.36
C HIS A 42 6.55 -12.79 4.79
N GLN A 43 5.37 -12.94 5.36
CA GLN A 43 4.77 -14.20 5.79
C GLN A 43 3.58 -14.60 4.91
N THR A 44 3.12 -13.70 4.03
CA THR A 44 1.97 -13.94 3.15
C THR A 44 2.20 -13.43 1.73
N GLY A 45 1.32 -13.86 0.82
CA GLY A 45 1.17 -13.27 -0.52
C GLY A 45 0.24 -12.07 -0.58
N ASN A 46 -0.23 -11.56 0.57
CA ASN A 46 -1.23 -10.51 0.61
C ASN A 46 -0.64 -9.12 0.33
N LEU A 47 -1.47 -8.26 -0.24
CA LEU A 47 -1.16 -6.85 -0.44
C LEU A 47 -1.12 -6.11 0.90
N ALA A 48 -0.36 -5.01 0.95
CA ALA A 48 -0.22 -4.13 2.11
C ALA A 48 0.22 -4.84 3.42
N GLU A 49 0.94 -5.96 3.32
CA GLU A 49 1.45 -6.66 4.49
C GLU A 49 2.43 -5.78 5.30
N MET A 50 2.22 -5.72 6.62
CA MET A 50 3.15 -5.12 7.57
C MET A 50 4.20 -6.16 8.01
N VAL A 51 5.47 -5.89 7.73
CA VAL A 51 6.57 -6.87 7.90
C VAL A 51 7.45 -6.65 9.13
N CYS A 52 7.18 -5.60 9.92
CA CYS A 52 8.00 -5.26 11.09
C CYS A 52 7.10 -4.89 12.27
N SER A 53 6.85 -3.60 12.49
CA SER A 53 5.89 -3.13 13.49
C SER A 53 4.47 -3.11 12.91
N ASN A 54 3.49 -3.32 13.78
CA ASN A 54 2.07 -3.09 13.50
C ASN A 54 1.60 -1.68 13.89
N SER A 55 2.51 -0.79 14.28
CA SER A 55 2.18 0.58 14.70
C SER A 55 2.21 1.52 13.50
N CYS A 56 1.10 2.19 13.25
CA CYS A 56 1.03 3.39 12.40
C CYS A 56 1.49 4.66 13.13
N ARG A 57 2.20 4.50 14.26
CA ARG A 57 2.65 5.55 15.17
C ARG A 57 1.47 6.27 15.84
N SER A 58 1.73 7.44 16.42
CA SER A 58 0.80 8.13 17.32
C SER A 58 -0.19 9.00 16.53
N ASP A 59 -1.44 9.02 16.98
CA ASP A 59 -2.51 9.90 16.49
C ASP A 59 -2.45 11.33 17.08
N ASP A 60 -1.55 11.57 18.04
CA ASP A 60 -1.39 12.88 18.68
C ASP A 60 -0.82 13.90 17.68
N SER A 61 -1.68 14.75 17.13
CA SER A 61 -1.30 15.80 16.18
C SER A 61 -0.68 17.05 16.83
N GLU A 62 -0.77 17.20 18.16
CA GLU A 62 -0.18 18.32 18.89
C GLU A 62 1.29 18.08 19.21
N GLN A 63 1.65 16.83 19.57
CA GLN A 63 2.99 16.46 20.01
C GLN A 63 3.71 15.46 19.10
N ASN A 64 3.05 14.92 18.07
CA ASN A 64 3.66 13.99 17.11
C ASN A 64 3.43 14.43 15.65
N ALA A 65 4.52 14.62 14.91
CA ALA A 65 4.45 15.02 13.50
C ALA A 65 3.69 14.03 12.62
N VAL A 66 3.69 12.73 12.95
CA VAL A 66 2.94 11.72 12.18
C VAL A 66 1.43 11.84 12.41
N GLY A 67 1.01 12.24 13.61
CA GLY A 67 -0.40 12.44 13.94
C GLY A 67 -1.08 13.49 13.06
N LEU A 68 -0.32 14.44 12.49
CA LEU A 68 -0.81 15.40 11.49
C LEU A 68 -1.32 14.75 10.19
N LEU A 69 -1.05 13.46 9.96
CA LEU A 69 -1.50 12.72 8.77
C LEU A 69 -2.78 11.88 9.02
N HIS A 70 -3.31 11.81 10.24
CA HIS A 70 -4.39 10.89 10.63
C HIS A 70 -5.80 11.53 10.66
N TRP A 71 -6.03 12.59 9.88
CA TRP A 71 -7.26 13.40 9.90
C TRP A 71 -8.38 12.87 8.99
#